data_AF-A0A6G8NIK0-F1
#
_entry.id   AF-A0A6G8NIK0-F1
#
_cell.length_a   1.000
_cell.length_b   1.000
_cell.length_c   1.000
_cell.angle_alpha   90.00
_cell.angle_beta   90.00
_cell.angle_gamma   90.00
#
_symmetry.space_group_name_H-M   'P 1'
#
loop_
_entity.id
_entity.type
_entity.pdbx_description
1 polymer ?
#
loop_
_entity_poly.entity_id
_entity_poly.type
_entity_poly.pdbx_seq_one_letter_code
_entity_poly.pdbx_strand_id
1 'polypeptide(L)'
;MAIGEGTASLDKALGVLDLIGAAPDGMSNAELLDTAGLPKTTLYRILATLVERGLVRRDQVRRVYRLGFRYLELVRNAYLMPDLVAAASAELRSLRDLTGETSYLAVLDGGAVLSLERCDGAHSQRSAAALGQSKPLHCTGQGKAILSRLPKDECEALVRSISLDPLTPRTITDRRRLQIELGITAARGYAIDDEEIVLGVRCVAAPIIDSAGQVRGALSVAGPAYRLSLARLELLGPELAEAARRVGSQLAVSKHQPGAEEVEPVSEAWAFHGAFPVWSQTSNCLYWADTLAPAVHCFNGKTDRIVARLDAPITAMQLYGDGMIVVHGASHSRLGANGELVKIADMSAWNDPAVKALCTAPDGCSWAAYWNEATTDCQLGVIGEDGRFRSHWHFGERIEAMTWASDSVTAYAVAPDSGTVFVLQKGASIVRRLASMPKGSGRLSGVALDNCGGLWTTLKDGWSVVRFTGDGSVDRLVSLPVAAPTGLAFVAEANGPALYVTSDRHLQSLESLTSAPWSGRLLKVRLGRLDSVDASGSGYA
;
A
#
# COMPACT_ATOMS: atom_id res chain seq x y z
N MET A 1 -40.98 15.09 2.10
CA MET A 1 -40.51 15.45 0.74
C MET A 1 -41.19 14.51 -0.24
N ALA A 2 -41.84 15.03 -1.28
CA ALA A 2 -42.41 14.20 -2.34
C ALA A 2 -41.27 13.52 -3.11
N ILE A 3 -41.22 12.20 -3.05
CA ILE A 3 -40.25 11.35 -3.73
C ILE A 3 -40.58 11.43 -5.24
N GLY A 4 -39.72 12.08 -6.03
CA GLY A 4 -39.89 12.13 -7.49
C GLY A 4 -39.87 10.72 -8.11
N GLU A 5 -40.46 10.54 -9.28
CA GLU A 5 -40.55 9.22 -9.96
C GLU A 5 -39.19 8.50 -10.13
N GLY A 6 -38.10 9.27 -10.26
CA GLY A 6 -36.73 8.73 -10.32
C GLY A 6 -36.26 8.11 -9.00
N THR A 7 -36.58 8.74 -7.86
CA THR A 7 -36.24 8.24 -6.52
C THR A 7 -37.04 6.97 -6.16
N ALA A 8 -38.31 6.87 -6.58
CA ALA A 8 -39.12 5.68 -6.31
C ALA A 8 -38.63 4.42 -7.06
N SER A 9 -38.03 4.57 -8.24
CA SER A 9 -37.43 3.45 -8.97
C SER A 9 -36.11 2.99 -8.35
N LEU A 10 -35.33 3.93 -7.81
CA LEU A 10 -34.10 3.65 -7.09
C LEU A 10 -34.38 2.92 -5.77
N ASP A 11 -35.34 3.39 -4.97
CA ASP A 11 -35.73 2.77 -3.70
C ASP A 11 -36.15 1.30 -3.90
N LYS A 12 -36.91 1.02 -4.97
CA LYS A 12 -37.31 -0.35 -5.32
C LYS A 12 -36.10 -1.22 -5.68
N ALA A 13 -35.11 -0.65 -6.38
CA ALA A 13 -33.89 -1.38 -6.72
C ALA A 13 -33.04 -1.67 -5.48
N LEU A 14 -32.93 -0.71 -4.55
CA LEU A 14 -32.26 -0.88 -3.26
C LEU A 14 -32.97 -1.96 -2.42
N GLY A 15 -34.29 -1.94 -2.32
CA GLY A 15 -35.03 -2.97 -1.59
C GLY A 15 -34.84 -4.38 -2.16
N VAL A 16 -34.73 -4.52 -3.49
CA VAL A 16 -34.39 -5.82 -4.11
C VAL A 16 -32.96 -6.26 -3.77
N LEU A 17 -32.01 -5.33 -3.71
CA LEU A 17 -30.63 -5.62 -3.28
C LEU A 17 -30.57 -6.05 -1.82
N ASP A 18 -31.31 -5.40 -0.93
CA ASP A 18 -31.37 -5.74 0.50
C ASP A 18 -31.90 -7.16 0.71
N LEU A 19 -32.97 -7.53 0.00
CA LEU A 19 -33.53 -8.89 0.05
C LEU A 19 -32.50 -9.94 -0.39
N ILE A 20 -31.85 -9.72 -1.54
CA ILE A 20 -30.81 -10.64 -2.04
C ILE A 20 -29.60 -10.68 -1.09
N GLY A 21 -29.20 -9.54 -0.52
CA GLY A 21 -28.06 -9.42 0.39
C GLY A 21 -28.30 -10.09 1.74
N ALA A 22 -29.55 -10.12 2.22
CA ALA A 22 -29.93 -10.80 3.45
C ALA A 22 -29.97 -12.35 3.32
N ALA A 23 -29.86 -12.89 2.09
CA ALA A 23 -29.90 -14.32 1.79
C ALA A 23 -28.55 -14.85 1.28
N PRO A 24 -27.66 -15.38 2.15
CA PRO A 24 -26.31 -15.83 1.75
C PRO A 24 -26.31 -16.91 0.66
N ASP A 25 -27.33 -17.77 0.66
CA ASP A 25 -27.50 -18.82 -0.34
C ASP A 25 -28.11 -18.34 -1.66
N GLY A 26 -28.52 -17.06 -1.72
CA GLY A 26 -29.22 -16.45 -2.83
C GLY A 26 -30.73 -16.69 -2.79
N MET A 27 -31.47 -15.93 -3.61
CA MET A 27 -32.92 -16.04 -3.71
C MET A 27 -33.37 -16.42 -5.13
N SER A 28 -34.33 -17.33 -5.24
CA SER A 28 -34.96 -17.69 -6.51
C SER A 28 -35.89 -16.58 -7.02
N ASN A 29 -36.27 -16.65 -8.30
CA ASN A 29 -37.29 -15.76 -8.87
C ASN A 29 -38.62 -15.81 -8.11
N ALA A 30 -39.02 -17.00 -7.63
CA ALA A 30 -40.29 -17.18 -6.94
C ALA A 30 -40.27 -16.50 -5.56
N GLU A 31 -39.20 -16.70 -4.80
CA GLU A 31 -39.02 -16.06 -3.50
C GLU A 31 -38.96 -14.53 -3.63
N LEU A 32 -38.23 -14.01 -4.63
CA LEU A 32 -38.17 -12.57 -4.87
C LEU A 32 -39.52 -11.98 -5.30
N LEU A 33 -40.33 -12.69 -6.09
CA LEU A 33 -41.67 -12.24 -6.47
C LEU A 33 -42.61 -12.16 -5.26
N ASP A 34 -42.49 -13.12 -4.36
CA ASP A 34 -43.34 -13.20 -3.15
C ASP A 34 -42.93 -12.16 -2.10
N THR A 35 -41.62 -11.94 -1.92
CA THR A 35 -41.09 -11.08 -0.85
C THR A 35 -40.90 -9.62 -1.23
N ALA A 36 -40.61 -9.29 -2.51
CA ALA A 36 -40.31 -7.92 -2.91
C ALA A 36 -41.54 -7.00 -2.93
N GLY A 37 -42.76 -7.56 -3.00
CA GLY A 37 -43.98 -6.76 -3.10
C GLY A 37 -44.06 -5.92 -4.39
N LEU A 38 -43.32 -6.29 -5.43
CA LEU A 38 -43.24 -5.56 -6.70
C LEU A 38 -43.97 -6.31 -7.83
N PRO A 39 -44.61 -5.60 -8.78
CA PRO A 39 -45.14 -6.23 -9.99
C PRO A 39 -44.04 -6.98 -10.75
N LYS A 40 -44.37 -8.17 -11.27
CA LYS A 40 -43.43 -9.08 -11.94
C LYS A 40 -42.54 -8.41 -13.00
N THR A 41 -43.14 -7.57 -13.85
CA THR A 41 -42.42 -6.84 -14.91
C THR A 41 -41.44 -5.81 -14.35
N THR A 42 -41.78 -5.18 -13.23
CA THR A 42 -40.92 -4.20 -12.55
C THR A 42 -39.72 -4.89 -11.88
N LEU A 43 -39.96 -5.98 -11.14
CA LEU A 43 -38.91 -6.75 -10.50
C LEU A 43 -37.90 -7.28 -11.54
N TYR A 44 -38.38 -7.84 -12.65
CA TYR A 44 -37.50 -8.37 -13.69
C TYR A 44 -36.68 -7.29 -14.40
N ARG A 45 -37.25 -6.11 -14.63
CA ARG A 45 -36.48 -4.98 -15.19
C ARG A 45 -35.38 -4.53 -14.22
N ILE A 46 -35.70 -4.42 -12.94
CA ILE A 46 -34.72 -4.09 -11.89
C ILE A 46 -33.61 -5.14 -11.84
N LEU A 47 -33.96 -6.43 -11.77
CA LEU A 47 -32.98 -7.53 -11.75
C LEU A 47 -32.10 -7.53 -12.99
N ALA A 48 -32.67 -7.32 -14.18
CA ALA A 48 -31.90 -7.23 -15.41
C ALA A 48 -30.87 -6.10 -15.36
N THR A 49 -31.28 -4.90 -14.94
CA THR A 49 -30.37 -3.75 -14.78
C THR A 49 -29.31 -4.02 -13.71
N LEU A 50 -29.67 -4.58 -12.56
CA LEU A 50 -28.70 -4.90 -11.50
C LEU A 50 -27.69 -5.97 -11.94
N VAL A 51 -28.13 -6.95 -12.74
CA VAL A 51 -27.26 -7.97 -13.34
C VAL A 51 -26.32 -7.36 -14.38
N GLU A 52 -26.84 -6.55 -15.30
CA GLU A 52 -26.06 -5.83 -16.31
C GLU A 52 -25.01 -4.92 -15.66
N ARG A 53 -25.37 -4.26 -14.56
CA ARG A 53 -24.47 -3.40 -13.77
C ARG A 53 -23.52 -4.18 -12.86
N GLY A 54 -23.56 -5.52 -12.86
CA GLY A 54 -22.70 -6.37 -12.04
C GLY A 54 -22.95 -6.32 -10.53
N LEU A 55 -24.04 -5.68 -10.09
CA LEU A 55 -24.46 -5.58 -8.69
C LEU A 55 -25.21 -6.85 -8.24
N VAL A 56 -25.87 -7.54 -9.15
CA VAL A 56 -26.47 -8.87 -8.91
C VAL A 56 -25.84 -9.85 -9.90
N ARG A 57 -25.72 -11.11 -9.51
CA ARG A 57 -25.37 -12.20 -10.41
C ARG A 57 -26.39 -13.31 -10.31
N ARG A 58 -26.56 -14.04 -11.40
CA ARG A 58 -27.44 -15.21 -11.43
C ARG A 58 -26.58 -16.47 -11.38
N ASP A 59 -26.78 -17.28 -10.34
CA ASP A 59 -26.24 -18.63 -10.28
C ASP A 59 -27.08 -19.52 -11.20
N GLN A 60 -26.48 -19.97 -12.31
CA GLN A 60 -27.21 -20.77 -13.30
C GLN A 60 -27.52 -22.18 -12.81
N VAL A 61 -26.68 -22.73 -11.93
CA VAL A 61 -26.83 -24.11 -11.41
C VAL A 61 -27.94 -24.15 -10.38
N ARG A 62 -27.88 -23.23 -9.40
CA ARG A 62 -28.86 -23.16 -8.31
C ARG A 62 -30.13 -22.38 -8.69
N ARG A 63 -30.12 -21.68 -9.84
CA ARG A 63 -31.22 -20.83 -10.34
C ARG A 63 -31.64 -19.72 -9.36
N VAL A 64 -30.68 -19.19 -8.60
CA VAL A 64 -30.87 -18.11 -7.62
C VAL A 64 -30.09 -16.87 -8.02
N TYR A 65 -30.51 -15.71 -7.54
CA TYR A 65 -29.77 -14.45 -7.59
C TYR A 65 -28.96 -14.27 -6.32
N ARG A 66 -27.75 -13.75 -6.49
CA ARG A 66 -26.81 -13.41 -5.41
C ARG A 66 -26.25 -12.02 -5.68
N LEU A 67 -25.67 -11.40 -4.66
CA LEU A 67 -24.88 -10.19 -4.88
C LEU A 67 -23.74 -10.46 -5.88
N GLY A 68 -23.56 -9.51 -6.79
CA GLY A 68 -22.54 -9.55 -7.84
C GLY A 68 -21.16 -9.12 -7.35
N PHE A 69 -20.12 -9.43 -8.12
CA PHE A 69 -18.74 -9.19 -7.70
C PHE A 69 -18.33 -7.72 -7.74
N ARG A 70 -19.12 -6.83 -8.35
CA ARG A 70 -18.84 -5.40 -8.37
C ARG A 70 -18.76 -4.79 -6.97
N TYR A 71 -19.42 -5.39 -5.98
CA TYR A 71 -19.25 -4.98 -4.59
C TYR A 71 -17.82 -5.19 -4.08
N LEU A 72 -17.08 -6.19 -4.57
CA LEU A 72 -15.67 -6.35 -4.22
C LEU A 72 -14.82 -5.19 -4.74
N GLU A 73 -15.09 -4.71 -5.95
CA GLU A 73 -14.42 -3.53 -6.51
C GLU A 73 -14.79 -2.26 -5.74
N LEU A 74 -16.07 -2.07 -5.43
CA LEU A 74 -16.54 -0.91 -4.65
C LEU A 74 -15.99 -0.91 -3.23
N VAL A 75 -15.98 -2.06 -2.55
CA VAL A 75 -15.40 -2.20 -1.20
C VAL A 75 -13.90 -1.98 -1.26
N ARG A 76 -13.18 -2.55 -2.24
CA ARG A 76 -11.74 -2.33 -2.40
C ARG A 76 -11.40 -0.86 -2.66
N ASN A 77 -12.23 -0.15 -3.41
CA ASN A 77 -12.02 1.27 -3.70
C ASN A 77 -12.45 2.19 -2.54
N ALA A 78 -13.45 1.79 -1.76
CA ALA A 78 -13.98 2.58 -0.63
C ALA A 78 -13.23 2.36 0.68
N TYR A 79 -12.58 1.19 0.85
CA TYR A 79 -11.87 0.84 2.08
C TYR A 79 -10.37 0.72 1.85
N LEU A 80 -9.62 1.56 2.58
CA LEU A 80 -8.20 1.34 2.93
C LEU A 80 -8.03 0.29 4.06
N MET A 81 -9.12 -0.39 4.48
CA MET A 81 -9.15 -1.34 5.60
C MET A 81 -9.03 -2.86 5.29
N PRO A 82 -8.74 -3.36 4.07
CA PRO A 82 -8.42 -4.78 3.88
C PRO A 82 -7.36 -5.27 4.89
N ASP A 83 -6.40 -4.39 5.23
CA ASP A 83 -5.32 -4.68 6.16
C ASP A 83 -5.79 -4.83 7.60
N LEU A 84 -6.82 -4.09 8.04
CA LEU A 84 -7.35 -4.19 9.41
C LEU A 84 -8.06 -5.51 9.64
N VAL A 85 -8.94 -5.91 8.71
CA VAL A 85 -9.66 -7.18 8.80
C VAL A 85 -8.70 -8.36 8.67
N ALA A 86 -7.72 -8.26 7.76
CA ALA A 86 -6.68 -9.26 7.60
C ALA A 86 -5.83 -9.43 8.88
N ALA A 87 -5.33 -8.32 9.44
CA ALA A 87 -4.54 -8.32 10.67
C ALA A 87 -5.33 -8.84 11.89
N ALA A 88 -6.62 -8.52 11.97
CA ALA A 88 -7.48 -8.96 13.07
C ALA A 88 -7.92 -10.42 12.97
N SER A 89 -7.90 -11.02 11.77
CA SER A 89 -8.50 -12.34 11.51
C SER A 89 -7.93 -13.45 12.40
N ALA A 90 -6.61 -13.47 12.61
CA ALA A 90 -5.96 -14.46 13.46
C ALA A 90 -6.30 -14.27 14.94
N GLU A 91 -6.29 -13.03 15.41
CA GLU A 91 -6.60 -12.68 16.81
C GLU A 91 -8.08 -12.95 17.14
N LEU A 92 -9.00 -12.66 16.21
CA LEU A 92 -10.42 -12.98 16.38
C LEU A 92 -10.65 -14.48 16.61
N ARG A 93 -9.98 -15.34 15.83
CA ARG A 93 -10.03 -16.80 16.02
C ARG A 93 -9.42 -17.21 17.35
N SER A 94 -8.24 -16.69 17.68
CA SER A 94 -7.56 -16.99 18.95
C SER A 94 -8.40 -16.63 20.17
N LEU A 95 -9.04 -15.46 20.17
CA LEU A 95 -9.93 -15.01 21.24
C LEU A 95 -11.18 -15.90 21.35
N ARG A 96 -11.76 -16.28 20.21
CA ARG A 96 -12.90 -17.22 20.17
C ARG A 96 -12.50 -18.58 20.74
N ASP A 97 -11.32 -19.09 20.39
CA ASP A 97 -10.84 -20.40 20.87
C ASP A 97 -10.48 -20.37 22.35
N LEU A 98 -9.90 -19.27 22.83
CA LEU A 98 -9.56 -19.05 24.24
C LEU A 98 -10.82 -18.93 25.11
N THR A 99 -11.87 -18.29 24.61
CA THR A 99 -13.04 -17.93 25.43
C THR A 99 -14.26 -18.81 25.19
N GLY A 100 -14.36 -19.47 24.04
CA GLY A 100 -15.57 -20.15 23.56
C GLY A 100 -16.70 -19.19 23.13
N GLU A 101 -16.52 -17.87 23.33
CA GLU A 101 -17.53 -16.85 23.05
C GLU A 101 -17.29 -16.18 21.68
N THR A 102 -18.26 -15.39 21.22
CA THR A 102 -18.17 -14.70 19.93
C THR A 102 -17.21 -13.50 20.02
N SER A 103 -16.26 -13.40 19.09
CA SER A 103 -15.37 -12.24 18.96
C SER A 103 -15.80 -11.34 17.79
N TYR A 104 -15.53 -10.03 17.91
CA TYR A 104 -15.89 -9.02 16.92
C TYR A 104 -14.75 -8.03 16.69
N LEU A 105 -14.60 -7.62 15.43
CA LEU A 105 -13.87 -6.42 15.02
C LEU A 105 -14.89 -5.33 14.67
N ALA A 106 -14.68 -4.14 15.20
CA ALA A 106 -15.52 -3.00 14.89
C ALA A 106 -14.72 -1.71 14.72
N VAL A 107 -15.32 -0.75 14.00
CA VAL A 107 -14.74 0.55 13.69
C VAL A 107 -15.70 1.67 14.03
N LEU A 108 -15.15 2.88 14.16
CA LEU A 108 -15.94 4.10 14.29
C LEU A 108 -16.48 4.50 12.91
N ASP A 109 -17.79 4.70 12.81
CA ASP A 109 -18.45 5.26 11.63
C ASP A 109 -19.41 6.38 12.09
N GLY A 110 -19.01 7.62 11.84
CA GLY A 110 -19.70 8.80 12.36
C GLY A 110 -19.87 8.74 13.89
N GLY A 111 -21.13 8.78 14.35
CA GLY A 111 -21.51 8.72 15.77
C GLY A 111 -21.78 7.32 16.32
N ALA A 112 -21.32 6.27 15.63
CA ALA A 112 -21.67 4.89 15.95
C ALA A 112 -20.53 3.90 15.72
N VAL A 113 -20.71 2.68 16.20
CA VAL A 113 -19.80 1.55 16.03
C VAL A 113 -20.33 0.61 14.97
N LEU A 114 -19.51 0.32 13.96
CA LEU A 114 -19.84 -0.62 12.88
C LEU A 114 -19.03 -1.91 13.03
N SER A 115 -19.71 -3.06 13.13
CA SER A 115 -19.04 -4.37 13.15
C SER A 115 -18.61 -4.79 11.74
N LEU A 116 -17.31 -4.96 11.54
CA LEU A 116 -16.73 -5.34 10.24
C LEU A 116 -16.57 -6.86 10.09
N GLU A 117 -16.13 -7.53 11.14
CA GLU A 117 -15.82 -8.98 11.11
C GLU A 117 -16.23 -9.63 12.43
N ARG A 118 -16.56 -10.92 12.39
CA ARG A 118 -16.99 -11.70 13.56
C ARG A 118 -16.48 -13.13 13.47
N CYS A 119 -16.00 -13.68 14.58
CA CYS A 119 -15.78 -15.11 14.71
C CYS A 119 -16.81 -15.71 15.68
N ASP A 120 -17.70 -16.56 15.16
CA ASP A 120 -18.79 -17.16 15.93
C ASP A 120 -18.29 -18.08 17.06
N GLY A 121 -18.79 -17.84 18.28
CA GLY A 121 -18.52 -18.67 19.45
C GLY A 121 -19.00 -20.12 19.27
N ALA A 122 -18.41 -21.04 20.03
CA ALA A 122 -18.69 -22.48 19.93
C ALA A 122 -20.07 -22.88 20.50
N HIS A 123 -20.72 -21.99 21.26
CA HIS A 123 -21.97 -22.29 21.96
C HIS A 123 -23.23 -22.05 21.10
N SER A 124 -24.26 -22.86 21.36
CA SER A 124 -25.58 -22.72 20.72
C SER A 124 -26.26 -21.40 21.09
N GLN A 125 -26.22 -21.03 22.37
CA GLN A 125 -26.58 -19.70 22.85
C GLN A 125 -25.33 -18.81 22.91
N ARG A 126 -25.16 -17.97 21.90
CA ARG A 126 -24.03 -17.04 21.74
C ARG A 126 -24.51 -15.65 21.37
N SER A 127 -23.65 -14.66 21.50
CA SER A 127 -23.91 -13.36 20.89
C SER A 127 -23.90 -13.51 19.36
N ALA A 128 -24.94 -13.00 18.71
CA ALA A 128 -25.18 -13.18 17.27
C ALA A 128 -25.44 -11.84 16.54
N ALA A 129 -24.90 -10.73 17.05
CA ALA A 129 -25.03 -9.42 16.41
C ALA A 129 -24.57 -9.47 14.94
N ALA A 130 -25.35 -8.84 14.06
CA ALA A 130 -25.13 -8.86 12.62
C ALA A 130 -23.91 -8.00 12.20
N LEU A 131 -23.19 -8.44 11.17
CA LEU A 131 -22.16 -7.63 10.52
C LEU A 131 -22.82 -6.46 9.77
N GLY A 132 -22.14 -5.32 9.69
CA GLY A 132 -22.67 -4.11 9.06
C GLY A 132 -23.75 -3.38 9.88
N GLN A 133 -24.12 -3.89 11.05
CA GLN A 133 -25.04 -3.20 11.95
C GLN A 133 -24.31 -2.11 12.73
N SER A 134 -24.88 -0.91 12.70
CA SER A 134 -24.42 0.24 13.48
C SER A 134 -24.98 0.19 14.91
N LYS A 135 -24.13 0.43 15.92
CA LYS A 135 -24.50 0.41 17.34
C LYS A 135 -24.07 1.69 18.08
N PRO A 136 -24.74 2.07 19.18
CA PRO A 136 -24.37 3.26 19.94
C PRO A 136 -22.95 3.19 20.53
N LEU A 137 -22.23 4.31 20.49
CA LEU A 137 -20.87 4.41 21.02
C LEU A 137 -20.80 4.34 22.55
N HIS A 138 -21.76 4.97 23.24
CA HIS A 138 -21.64 5.24 24.67
C HIS A 138 -21.86 4.03 25.57
N CYS A 139 -22.62 3.04 25.10
CA CYS A 139 -23.07 1.90 25.89
C CYS A 139 -22.61 0.56 25.32
N THR A 140 -21.63 0.56 24.41
CA THR A 140 -20.99 -0.66 23.92
C THR A 140 -19.56 -0.73 24.43
N GLY A 141 -19.07 -1.94 24.69
CA GLY A 141 -17.65 -2.13 25.02
C GLY A 141 -16.75 -1.55 23.94
N GLN A 142 -17.04 -1.88 22.67
CA GLN A 142 -16.29 -1.41 21.49
C GLN A 142 -16.26 0.11 21.42
N GLY A 143 -17.41 0.78 21.58
CA GLY A 143 -17.48 2.23 21.51
C GLY A 143 -16.76 2.92 22.65
N LYS A 144 -16.90 2.43 23.89
CA LYS A 144 -16.14 2.95 25.04
C LYS A 144 -14.64 2.74 24.88
N ALA A 145 -14.21 1.60 24.34
CA ALA A 145 -12.80 1.33 24.05
C ALA A 145 -12.25 2.34 23.04
N ILE A 146 -12.95 2.57 21.92
CA ILE A 146 -12.57 3.55 20.90
C ILE A 146 -12.51 4.96 21.51
N LEU A 147 -13.59 5.41 22.14
CA LEU A 147 -13.70 6.75 22.74
C LEU A 147 -12.59 7.02 23.76
N SER A 148 -12.19 6.01 24.54
CA SER A 148 -11.14 6.15 25.56
C SER A 148 -9.75 6.50 25.02
N ARG A 149 -9.51 6.31 23.72
CA ARG A 149 -8.22 6.52 23.07
C ARG A 149 -8.23 7.55 21.95
N LEU A 150 -9.38 8.12 21.61
CA LEU A 150 -9.45 9.26 20.70
C LEU A 150 -8.75 10.48 21.31
N PRO A 151 -8.23 11.41 20.47
CA PRO A 151 -7.82 12.73 20.93
C PRO A 151 -8.93 13.39 21.75
N LYS A 152 -8.57 14.05 22.85
CA LYS A 152 -9.53 14.58 23.82
C LYS A 152 -10.60 15.45 23.17
N ASP A 153 -10.20 16.35 22.28
CA ASP A 153 -11.10 17.28 21.59
C ASP A 153 -12.08 16.56 20.65
N GLU A 154 -11.61 15.53 19.93
CA GLU A 154 -12.44 14.69 19.07
C GLU A 154 -13.44 13.87 19.88
N CYS A 155 -12.99 13.25 20.98
CA CYS A 155 -13.87 12.51 21.89
C CYS A 155 -14.96 13.43 22.48
N GLU A 156 -14.59 14.62 22.93
CA GLU A 156 -15.55 15.58 23.49
C GLU A 156 -16.56 16.05 22.45
N ALA A 157 -16.12 16.37 21.22
CA ALA A 157 -17.00 16.73 20.13
C ALA A 157 -18.00 15.62 19.81
N LEU A 158 -17.52 14.37 19.73
CA LEU A 158 -18.33 13.21 19.40
C LEU A 158 -19.35 12.85 20.49
N VAL A 159 -18.95 12.89 21.76
CA VAL A 159 -19.86 12.66 22.91
C VAL A 159 -20.92 13.77 23.01
N ARG A 160 -20.63 14.99 22.55
CA ARG A 160 -21.62 16.07 22.46
C ARG A 160 -22.59 15.86 21.29
N SER A 161 -22.15 15.29 20.18
CA SER A 161 -23.00 15.11 18.99
C SER A 161 -23.96 13.91 19.09
N ILE A 162 -23.70 12.94 19.96
CA ILE A 162 -24.54 11.74 20.11
C ILE A 162 -25.59 11.87 21.22
N SER A 163 -26.70 11.15 21.05
CA SER A 163 -27.72 10.92 22.09
C SER A 163 -27.30 9.75 22.99
N LEU A 164 -27.51 9.91 24.30
CA LEU A 164 -27.24 8.85 25.29
C LEU A 164 -28.55 8.15 25.68
N ASP A 165 -29.11 7.40 24.74
CA ASP A 165 -30.41 6.75 24.92
C ASP A 165 -30.35 5.64 25.98
N PRO A 166 -31.35 5.53 26.88
CA PRO A 166 -31.42 4.49 27.90
C PRO A 166 -31.94 3.17 27.32
N LEU A 167 -31.03 2.27 26.89
CA LEU A 167 -31.41 0.97 26.34
C LEU A 167 -31.72 -0.08 27.43
N THR A 168 -31.10 0.07 28.59
CA THR A 168 -31.29 -0.76 29.78
C THR A 168 -31.20 0.11 31.04
N PRO A 169 -31.60 -0.40 32.22
CA PRO A 169 -31.37 0.30 33.48
C PRO A 169 -29.89 0.55 33.82
N ARG A 170 -28.95 -0.12 33.15
CA ARG A 170 -27.51 0.04 33.37
C ARG A 170 -26.84 0.98 32.37
N THR A 171 -27.54 1.37 31.30
CA THR A 171 -26.98 2.27 30.29
C THR A 171 -26.52 3.59 30.92
N ILE A 172 -25.28 4.01 30.61
CA ILE A 172 -24.75 5.30 31.05
C ILE A 172 -25.42 6.42 30.24
N THR A 173 -26.33 7.16 30.85
CA THR A 173 -27.04 8.28 30.19
C THR A 173 -26.51 9.67 30.57
N ASP A 174 -25.57 9.75 31.51
CA ASP A 174 -24.94 10.99 31.96
C ASP A 174 -23.54 11.15 31.33
N ARG A 175 -23.29 12.32 30.72
CA ARG A 175 -22.03 12.60 30.03
C ARG A 175 -20.82 12.64 30.96
N ARG A 176 -20.98 13.13 32.19
CA ARG A 176 -19.86 13.17 33.17
C ARG A 176 -19.50 11.75 33.61
N ARG A 177 -20.50 10.92 33.88
CA ARG A 177 -20.33 9.50 34.20
C ARG A 177 -19.67 8.74 33.05
N LEU A 178 -20.05 9.03 31.80
CA LEU A 178 -19.39 8.46 30.63
C LEU A 178 -17.92 8.87 30.57
N GLN A 179 -17.59 10.16 30.75
CA GLN A 179 -16.20 10.62 30.77
C GLN A 179 -15.35 9.94 31.85
N ILE A 180 -15.91 9.72 33.04
CA ILE A 180 -15.24 8.97 34.12
C ILE A 180 -14.97 7.53 33.68
N GLU A 181 -15.97 6.84 33.11
CA GLU A 181 -15.80 5.47 32.61
C GLU A 181 -14.78 5.37 31.48
N LEU A 182 -14.72 6.37 30.59
CA LEU A 182 -13.70 6.45 29.55
C LEU A 182 -12.29 6.64 30.14
N GLY A 183 -12.16 7.42 31.22
CA GLY A 183 -10.89 7.56 31.94
C GLY A 183 -10.42 6.25 32.58
N ILE A 184 -11.35 5.50 33.21
CA ILE A 184 -11.07 4.16 33.76
C ILE A 184 -10.65 3.21 32.63
N THR A 185 -11.38 3.22 31.53
CA THR A 185 -11.11 2.40 30.34
C THR A 185 -9.74 2.70 29.75
N ALA A 186 -9.38 3.98 29.62
CA ALA A 186 -8.08 4.41 29.11
C ALA A 186 -6.94 3.91 30.01
N ALA A 187 -7.10 4.01 31.33
CA ALA A 187 -6.12 3.59 32.33
C ALA A 187 -5.90 2.08 32.37
N ARG A 188 -6.98 1.27 32.32
CA ARG A 188 -6.87 -0.21 32.34
C ARG A 188 -6.60 -0.83 30.97
N GLY A 189 -6.81 -0.10 29.88
CA GLY A 189 -6.53 -0.55 28.51
C GLY A 189 -7.64 -1.34 27.83
N TYR A 190 -8.79 -1.54 28.49
CA TYR A 190 -9.95 -2.24 27.96
C TYR A 190 -11.25 -1.66 28.54
N ALA A 191 -12.37 -1.88 27.87
CA ALA A 191 -13.72 -1.47 28.27
C ALA A 191 -14.57 -2.68 28.64
N ILE A 192 -15.52 -2.50 29.54
CA ILE A 192 -16.55 -3.50 29.86
C ILE A 192 -17.92 -2.89 29.56
N ASP A 193 -18.76 -3.63 28.86
CA ASP A 193 -20.21 -3.40 28.79
C ASP A 193 -20.87 -4.43 29.70
N ASP A 194 -21.39 -3.93 30.83
CA ASP A 194 -22.08 -4.73 31.84
C ASP A 194 -23.60 -4.64 31.66
N GLU A 195 -24.10 -5.35 30.64
CA GLU A 195 -25.53 -5.37 30.31
C GLU A 195 -26.09 -3.98 29.98
N GLU A 196 -25.26 -3.08 29.43
CA GLU A 196 -25.64 -1.70 29.16
C GLU A 196 -26.47 -1.57 27.88
N ILE A 197 -26.23 -2.43 26.89
CA ILE A 197 -27.01 -2.49 25.64
C ILE A 197 -28.15 -3.49 25.70
N VAL A 198 -27.91 -4.68 26.25
CA VAL A 198 -28.87 -5.79 26.31
C VAL A 198 -28.71 -6.52 27.64
N LEU A 199 -29.81 -6.67 28.38
CA LEU A 199 -29.83 -7.44 29.63
C LEU A 199 -29.46 -8.90 29.36
N GLY A 200 -28.63 -9.47 30.24
CA GLY A 200 -28.13 -10.83 30.13
C GLY A 200 -26.95 -11.02 29.17
N VAL A 201 -26.43 -9.95 28.54
CA VAL A 201 -25.25 -10.00 27.66
C VAL A 201 -24.17 -9.08 28.21
N ARG A 202 -22.92 -9.56 28.23
CA ARG A 202 -21.75 -8.76 28.59
C ARG A 202 -20.72 -8.79 27.50
N CYS A 203 -19.89 -7.74 27.48
CA CYS A 203 -18.82 -7.61 26.52
C CYS A 203 -17.57 -7.01 27.18
N VAL A 204 -16.40 -7.49 26.77
CA VAL A 204 -15.11 -6.82 27.01
C VAL A 204 -14.52 -6.42 25.66
N ALA A 205 -13.96 -5.23 25.58
CA ALA A 205 -13.42 -4.65 24.36
C ALA A 205 -12.09 -3.95 24.59
N ALA A 206 -11.21 -3.93 23.59
CA ALA A 206 -9.96 -3.18 23.65
C ALA A 206 -9.72 -2.42 22.34
N PRO A 207 -9.19 -1.19 22.42
CA PRO A 207 -8.96 -0.37 21.23
C PRO A 207 -7.77 -0.90 20.43
N ILE A 208 -7.91 -0.93 19.11
CA ILE A 208 -6.83 -1.19 18.18
C ILE A 208 -6.21 0.17 17.86
N ILE A 209 -4.96 0.36 18.29
CA ILE A 209 -4.19 1.58 18.05
C ILE A 209 -3.04 1.18 17.14
N ASP A 210 -2.89 1.85 16.01
CA ASP A 210 -1.78 1.58 15.10
C ASP A 210 -0.45 2.14 15.63
N SER A 211 0.63 1.81 14.93
CA SER A 211 1.98 2.32 15.19
C SER A 211 2.10 3.85 15.16
N ALA A 212 1.14 4.56 14.52
CA ALA A 212 1.05 6.01 14.46
C ALA A 212 0.24 6.63 15.61
N GLY A 213 -0.26 5.82 16.56
CA GLY A 213 -1.07 6.27 17.67
C GLY A 213 -2.54 6.56 17.30
N GLN A 214 -2.98 6.18 16.10
CA GLN A 214 -4.36 6.38 15.64
C GLN A 214 -5.24 5.20 16.04
N VAL A 215 -6.45 5.51 16.52
CA VAL A 215 -7.45 4.48 16.83
C VAL A 215 -8.06 3.98 15.53
N ARG A 216 -7.81 2.71 15.19
CA ARG A 216 -8.32 2.08 13.96
C ARG A 216 -9.61 1.30 14.18
N GLY A 217 -9.95 1.00 15.42
CA GLY A 217 -11.17 0.26 15.78
C GLY A 217 -11.06 -0.35 17.17
N ALA A 218 -11.80 -1.43 17.41
CA ALA A 218 -11.72 -2.23 18.62
C ALA A 218 -11.92 -3.72 18.32
N LEU A 219 -11.21 -4.57 19.09
CA LEU A 219 -11.56 -5.97 19.26
C LEU A 219 -12.48 -6.12 20.46
N SER A 220 -13.35 -7.12 20.41
CA SER A 220 -14.20 -7.44 21.57
C SER A 220 -14.61 -8.91 21.61
N VAL A 221 -14.97 -9.36 22.81
CA VAL A 221 -15.60 -10.66 23.05
C VAL A 221 -16.94 -10.40 23.74
N ALA A 222 -18.00 -11.06 23.28
CA ALA A 222 -19.34 -10.91 23.82
C ALA A 222 -20.07 -12.23 23.97
N GLY A 223 -20.86 -12.35 25.04
CA GLY A 223 -21.57 -13.57 25.39
C GLY A 223 -22.50 -13.38 26.60
N PRO A 224 -23.22 -14.43 27.01
CA PRO A 224 -24.17 -14.36 28.11
C PRO A 224 -23.49 -13.99 29.44
N ALA A 225 -24.12 -13.10 30.20
CA ALA A 225 -23.58 -12.55 31.44
C ALA A 225 -23.25 -13.60 32.51
N TYR A 226 -23.94 -14.76 32.48
CA TYR A 226 -23.69 -15.87 33.38
C TYR A 226 -22.41 -16.67 33.05
N ARG A 227 -21.91 -16.63 31.81
CA ARG A 227 -20.62 -17.22 31.41
C ARG A 227 -19.49 -16.21 31.41
N LEU A 228 -19.80 -14.96 31.07
CA LEU A 228 -18.90 -13.82 31.13
C LEU A 228 -19.14 -13.05 32.43
N SER A 229 -18.82 -13.66 33.58
CA SER A 229 -18.89 -12.97 34.87
C SER A 229 -17.90 -11.79 34.92
N LEU A 230 -18.14 -10.80 35.79
CA LEU A 230 -17.24 -9.65 35.94
C LEU A 230 -15.80 -10.08 36.26
N ALA A 231 -15.61 -11.05 37.17
CA ALA A 231 -14.30 -11.61 37.48
C ALA A 231 -13.62 -12.23 36.25
N ARG A 232 -14.38 -12.89 35.37
CA ARG A 232 -13.83 -13.43 34.11
C ARG A 232 -13.46 -12.31 33.14
N LEU A 233 -14.26 -11.25 33.06
CA LEU A 233 -13.97 -10.10 32.19
C LEU A 233 -12.72 -9.34 32.64
N GLU A 234 -12.47 -9.25 33.96
CA GLU A 234 -11.24 -8.69 34.51
C GLU A 234 -9.99 -9.48 34.12
N LEU A 235 -10.09 -10.81 34.02
CA LEU A 235 -9.01 -11.68 33.53
C LEU A 235 -8.84 -11.61 32.00
N LEU A 236 -9.94 -11.48 31.25
CA LEU A 236 -9.91 -11.43 29.79
C LEU A 236 -9.51 -10.07 29.22
N GLY A 237 -9.74 -8.98 29.96
CA GLY A 237 -9.43 -7.62 29.54
C GLY A 237 -7.97 -7.41 29.09
N PRO A 238 -6.97 -7.80 29.90
CA PRO A 238 -5.56 -7.73 29.53
C PRO A 238 -5.20 -8.53 28.27
N GLU A 239 -5.69 -9.77 28.17
CA GLU A 239 -5.48 -10.64 26.99
C GLU A 239 -6.04 -9.99 25.71
N LEU A 240 -7.23 -9.39 25.82
CA LEU A 240 -7.85 -8.69 24.72
C LEU A 240 -7.10 -7.41 24.33
N ALA A 241 -6.59 -6.67 25.31
CA ALA A 241 -5.75 -5.49 25.07
C ALA A 241 -4.44 -5.86 24.38
N GLU A 242 -3.86 -7.00 24.73
CA GLU A 242 -2.65 -7.52 24.09
C GLU A 242 -2.91 -8.01 22.67
N ALA A 243 -4.03 -8.71 22.43
CA ALA A 243 -4.50 -9.06 21.09
C ALA A 243 -4.71 -7.81 20.22
N ALA A 244 -5.40 -6.79 20.73
CA ALA A 244 -5.63 -5.54 20.01
C ALA A 244 -4.31 -4.80 19.72
N ARG A 245 -3.32 -4.88 20.61
CA ARG A 245 -1.97 -4.34 20.39
C ARG A 245 -1.23 -5.09 19.27
N ARG A 246 -1.32 -6.42 19.23
CA ARG A 246 -0.73 -7.23 18.14
C ARG A 246 -1.36 -6.91 16.79
N VAL A 247 -2.68 -6.71 16.73
CA VAL A 247 -3.33 -6.20 15.51
C VAL A 247 -2.78 -4.83 15.17
N GLY A 248 -2.78 -3.90 16.13
CA GLY A 248 -2.27 -2.54 15.95
C GLY A 248 -0.83 -2.47 15.43
N SER A 249 0.06 -3.34 15.91
CA SER A 249 1.45 -3.41 15.44
C SER A 249 1.61 -3.95 14.03
N GLN A 250 0.65 -4.76 13.54
CA GLN A 250 0.62 -5.23 12.16
C GLN A 250 0.10 -4.15 11.20
N LEU A 251 -0.58 -3.13 11.73
CA LEU A 251 -1.02 -1.97 10.95
C LEU A 251 0.19 -1.02 10.79
N ALA A 252 0.90 -1.21 9.68
CA ALA A 252 1.95 -0.30 9.27
C ALA A 252 1.38 1.10 9.02
N VAL A 253 2.23 2.11 9.23
CA VAL A 253 1.95 3.53 9.05
C VAL A 253 1.46 3.77 7.62
N SER A 254 0.14 3.81 7.44
CA SER A 254 -0.46 4.64 6.40
C SER A 254 -0.95 5.93 7.07
N LYS A 255 0.00 6.75 7.51
CA LYS A 255 -0.21 8.20 7.53
C LYS A 255 -0.09 8.66 6.08
N HIS A 256 -1.14 8.45 5.29
CA HIS A 256 -1.42 9.44 4.25
C HIS A 256 -2.05 10.63 4.96
N GLN A 257 -1.22 11.51 5.53
CA GLN A 257 -1.57 12.91 5.50
C GLN A 257 -1.36 13.33 4.05
N PRO A 258 -2.38 13.82 3.32
CA PRO A 258 -2.14 14.54 2.09
C PRO A 258 -1.45 15.86 2.45
N GLY A 259 -0.15 15.81 2.76
CA GLY A 259 0.72 16.76 2.11
C GLY A 259 0.69 16.31 0.67
N ALA A 260 0.07 17.08 -0.22
CA ALA A 260 0.11 16.77 -1.64
C ALA A 260 1.59 16.61 -2.02
N GLU A 261 2.06 15.38 -2.16
CA GLU A 261 3.38 15.11 -2.73
C GLU A 261 3.28 15.67 -4.14
N GLU A 262 3.86 16.85 -4.31
CA GLU A 262 3.68 17.64 -5.50
C GLU A 262 4.57 17.00 -6.56
N VAL A 263 3.91 16.32 -7.50
CA VAL A 263 4.56 15.78 -8.69
C VAL A 263 4.46 16.85 -9.76
N GLU A 264 5.60 17.30 -10.28
CA GLU A 264 5.66 18.29 -11.35
C GLU A 264 6.59 17.82 -12.47
N PRO A 265 6.23 18.03 -13.76
CA PRO A 265 7.15 17.79 -14.86
C PRO A 265 8.20 18.91 -14.91
N VAL A 266 9.48 18.52 -14.94
CA VAL A 266 10.61 19.48 -15.02
C VAL A 266 11.26 19.53 -16.40
N SER A 267 10.97 18.56 -17.28
CA SER A 267 11.37 18.60 -18.68
C SER A 267 10.24 19.12 -19.57
N GLU A 268 10.57 20.01 -20.50
CA GLU A 268 9.61 20.49 -21.50
C GLU A 268 9.37 19.46 -22.60
N ALA A 269 10.46 18.89 -23.11
CA ALA A 269 10.42 17.81 -24.09
C ALA A 269 10.06 16.47 -23.43
N TRP A 270 9.29 15.67 -24.16
CA TRP A 270 9.05 14.28 -23.81
C TRP A 270 10.09 13.40 -24.51
N ALA A 271 10.49 12.33 -23.82
CA ALA A 271 11.22 11.22 -24.36
C ALA A 271 10.25 10.09 -24.75
N PHE A 272 10.60 9.32 -25.77
CA PHE A 272 9.87 8.09 -26.09
C PHE A 272 10.03 7.08 -24.96
N HIS A 273 11.27 6.91 -24.48
CA HIS A 273 11.58 6.07 -23.34
C HIS A 273 12.64 6.74 -22.47
N GLY A 274 12.21 7.47 -21.44
CA GLY A 274 13.13 8.06 -20.46
C GLY A 274 13.75 6.96 -19.59
N ALA A 275 15.06 6.98 -19.36
CA ALA A 275 15.75 6.01 -18.51
C ALA A 275 17.03 6.57 -17.88
N PHE A 276 17.61 5.77 -16.99
CA PHE A 276 18.93 5.98 -16.38
C PHE A 276 19.14 7.37 -15.77
N PRO A 277 18.24 7.87 -14.90
CA PRO A 277 18.52 9.13 -14.21
C PRO A 277 19.71 8.95 -13.26
N VAL A 278 20.70 9.83 -13.37
CA VAL A 278 21.94 9.77 -12.59
C VAL A 278 22.36 11.19 -12.19
N TRP A 279 22.51 11.40 -10.88
CA TRP A 279 22.95 12.68 -10.33
C TRP A 279 24.49 12.78 -10.34
N SER A 280 25.04 13.83 -10.96
CA SER A 280 26.46 14.15 -10.88
C SER A 280 26.68 15.30 -9.90
N GLN A 281 27.39 15.03 -8.81
CA GLN A 281 27.80 16.07 -7.86
C GLN A 281 28.80 17.05 -8.49
N THR A 282 29.69 16.56 -9.35
CA THR A 282 30.75 17.37 -9.98
C THR A 282 30.20 18.45 -10.90
N SER A 283 29.20 18.10 -11.73
CA SER A 283 28.56 19.07 -12.63
C SER A 283 27.28 19.69 -12.05
N ASN A 284 26.86 19.27 -10.84
CA ASN A 284 25.61 19.68 -10.20
C ASN A 284 24.40 19.54 -11.16
N CYS A 285 24.36 18.42 -11.88
CA CYS A 285 23.37 18.15 -12.91
C CYS A 285 22.82 16.72 -12.79
N LEU A 286 21.53 16.58 -13.06
CA LEU A 286 20.88 15.29 -13.24
C LEU A 286 20.92 14.95 -14.74
N TYR A 287 21.58 13.86 -15.09
CA TYR A 287 21.55 13.33 -16.45
C TYR A 287 20.53 12.21 -16.56
N TRP A 288 19.91 12.09 -17.73
CA TRP A 288 18.97 11.02 -18.05
C TRP A 288 18.96 10.81 -19.58
N ALA A 289 18.41 9.69 -20.06
CA ALA A 289 18.46 9.34 -21.47
C ALA A 289 17.06 9.13 -22.06
N ASP A 290 16.85 9.58 -23.31
CA ASP A 290 15.84 8.96 -24.18
C ASP A 290 16.51 7.81 -24.93
N THR A 291 16.11 6.57 -24.64
CA THR A 291 16.77 5.40 -25.21
C THR A 291 16.29 5.07 -26.63
N LEU A 292 15.09 5.53 -27.00
CA LEU A 292 14.47 5.23 -28.30
C LEU A 292 14.64 6.36 -29.32
N ALA A 293 14.75 7.61 -28.87
CA ALA A 293 15.32 8.69 -29.66
C ALA A 293 16.69 9.06 -29.06
N PRO A 294 17.76 8.31 -29.40
CA PRO A 294 18.95 8.20 -28.56
C PRO A 294 19.60 9.55 -28.26
N ALA A 295 19.37 10.04 -27.05
CA ALA A 295 19.82 11.34 -26.60
C ALA A 295 20.09 11.32 -25.10
N VAL A 296 21.15 12.02 -24.70
CA VAL A 296 21.45 12.28 -23.28
C VAL A 296 21.00 13.69 -22.95
N HIS A 297 20.17 13.78 -21.92
CA HIS A 297 19.64 15.01 -21.35
C HIS A 297 20.43 15.39 -20.10
N CYS A 298 20.44 16.69 -19.80
CA CYS A 298 21.08 17.28 -18.64
C CYS A 298 20.16 18.34 -18.04
N PHE A 299 19.70 18.09 -16.81
CA PHE A 299 18.88 19.01 -16.03
C PHE A 299 19.71 19.63 -14.90
N ASN A 300 19.81 20.96 -14.90
CA ASN A 300 20.64 21.73 -13.96
C ASN A 300 19.87 22.32 -12.77
N GLY A 301 18.65 21.84 -12.51
CA GLY A 301 17.74 22.40 -11.51
C GLY A 301 16.75 23.43 -12.06
N LYS A 302 16.97 23.96 -13.27
CA LYS A 302 16.08 24.95 -13.91
C LYS A 302 15.68 24.58 -15.33
N THR A 303 16.62 24.10 -16.12
CA THR A 303 16.43 23.82 -17.55
C THR A 303 16.91 22.42 -17.87
N ASP A 304 16.11 21.69 -18.64
CA ASP A 304 16.49 20.42 -19.26
C ASP A 304 16.98 20.67 -20.69
N ARG A 305 18.14 20.13 -21.05
CA ARG A 305 18.69 20.24 -22.42
C ARG A 305 19.35 18.95 -22.86
N ILE A 306 19.31 18.70 -24.17
CA ILE A 306 20.06 17.60 -24.79
C ILE A 306 21.53 18.01 -24.89
N VAL A 307 22.42 17.21 -24.31
CA VAL A 307 23.88 17.41 -24.34
C VAL A 307 24.58 16.51 -25.34
N ALA A 308 23.97 15.38 -25.71
CA ALA A 308 24.49 14.50 -26.76
C ALA A 308 23.35 13.79 -27.49
N ARG A 309 23.54 13.53 -28.79
CA ARG A 309 22.70 12.65 -29.60
C ARG A 309 23.56 11.51 -30.11
N LEU A 310 22.98 10.31 -30.16
CA LEU A 310 23.67 9.10 -30.60
C LEU A 310 22.93 8.47 -31.78
N ASP A 311 23.67 7.73 -32.60
CA ASP A 311 23.12 7.07 -33.79
C ASP A 311 22.60 5.65 -33.49
N ALA A 312 22.67 5.21 -32.22
CA ALA A 312 22.24 3.90 -31.76
C ALA A 312 21.52 3.99 -30.40
N PRO A 313 20.56 3.08 -30.11
CA PRO A 313 19.83 3.05 -28.84
C PRO A 313 20.74 2.98 -27.62
N ILE A 314 20.47 3.83 -26.62
CA ILE A 314 21.18 3.81 -25.34
C ILE A 314 20.65 2.64 -24.52
N THR A 315 21.53 1.72 -24.12
CA THR A 315 21.15 0.52 -23.36
C THR A 315 21.54 0.61 -21.90
N ALA A 316 22.52 1.45 -21.55
CA ALA A 316 22.88 1.73 -20.17
C ALA A 316 23.66 3.05 -20.06
N MET A 317 23.61 3.68 -18.89
CA MET A 317 24.30 4.93 -18.62
C MET A 317 24.62 5.06 -17.13
N GLN A 318 25.85 5.48 -16.80
CA GLN A 318 26.25 5.73 -15.41
C GLN A 318 27.41 6.73 -15.30
N LEU A 319 27.69 7.20 -14.07
CA LEU A 319 28.89 7.99 -13.80
C LEU A 319 30.15 7.15 -14.06
N TYR A 320 31.17 7.79 -14.63
CA TYR A 320 32.47 7.18 -14.85
C TYR A 320 33.55 8.27 -14.82
N GLY A 321 34.36 8.26 -13.76
CA GLY A 321 35.33 9.33 -13.49
C GLY A 321 34.66 10.68 -13.28
N ASP A 322 35.07 11.69 -14.04
CA ASP A 322 34.52 13.06 -14.01
C ASP A 322 33.35 13.29 -14.97
N GLY A 323 32.92 12.24 -15.68
CA GLY A 323 31.87 12.28 -16.68
C GLY A 323 30.95 11.07 -16.57
N MET A 324 30.48 10.60 -17.72
CA MET A 324 29.58 9.46 -17.80
C MET A 324 30.04 8.49 -18.86
N ILE A 325 29.75 7.22 -18.66
CA ILE A 325 29.80 6.21 -19.70
C ILE A 325 28.39 5.96 -20.22
N VAL A 326 28.25 6.01 -21.54
CA VAL A 326 27.00 5.78 -22.26
C VAL A 326 27.22 4.56 -23.14
N VAL A 327 26.46 3.49 -22.89
CA VAL A 327 26.47 2.28 -23.72
C VAL A 327 25.37 2.41 -24.75
N HIS A 328 25.71 2.19 -26.02
CA HIS A 328 24.78 2.35 -27.14
C HIS A 328 25.05 1.33 -28.26
N GLY A 329 24.00 0.65 -28.71
CA GLY A 329 24.14 -0.44 -29.69
C GLY A 329 25.16 -1.50 -29.22
N ALA A 330 26.24 -1.67 -29.99
CA ALA A 330 27.39 -2.53 -29.66
C ALA A 330 28.67 -1.72 -29.35
N SER A 331 28.52 -0.48 -28.88
CA SER A 331 29.59 0.46 -28.60
C SER A 331 29.36 1.16 -27.25
N HIS A 332 30.39 1.84 -26.74
CA HIS A 332 30.27 2.76 -25.62
C HIS A 332 30.99 4.08 -25.94
N SER A 333 30.65 5.13 -25.21
CA SER A 333 31.29 6.43 -25.31
C SER A 333 31.34 7.11 -23.94
N ARG A 334 32.39 7.88 -23.71
CA ARG A 334 32.49 8.76 -22.54
C ARG A 334 31.91 10.11 -22.89
N LEU A 335 30.93 10.55 -22.11
CA LEU A 335 30.42 11.90 -22.13
C LEU A 335 31.16 12.71 -21.06
N GLY A 336 31.97 13.68 -21.48
CA GLY A 336 32.67 14.59 -20.59
C GLY A 336 31.71 15.63 -19.97
N ALA A 337 32.15 16.29 -18.89
CA ALA A 337 31.37 17.34 -18.23
C ALA A 337 31.06 18.54 -19.14
N ASN A 338 31.87 18.76 -20.18
CA ASN A 338 31.67 19.77 -21.23
C ASN A 338 30.65 19.34 -22.31
N GLY A 339 30.12 18.12 -22.25
CA GLY A 339 29.21 17.55 -23.26
C GLY A 339 29.92 16.89 -24.45
N GLU A 340 31.24 16.76 -24.41
CA GLU A 340 32.01 16.10 -25.46
C GLU A 340 31.83 14.58 -25.37
N LEU A 341 31.46 13.96 -26.50
CA LEU A 341 31.29 12.51 -26.60
C LEU A 341 32.53 11.90 -27.25
N VAL A 342 33.34 11.19 -26.46
CA VAL A 342 34.57 10.53 -26.91
C VAL A 342 34.35 9.02 -26.92
N LYS A 343 34.55 8.37 -28.07
CA LYS A 343 34.54 6.91 -28.13
C LYS A 343 35.77 6.36 -27.42
N ILE A 344 35.57 5.48 -26.46
CA ILE A 344 36.68 4.77 -25.78
C ILE A 344 36.99 3.50 -26.61
N ALA A 345 38.27 3.25 -26.87
CA ALA A 345 38.73 2.02 -27.51
C ALA A 345 38.97 0.94 -26.45
N ASP A 346 38.70 -0.33 -26.79
CA ASP A 346 39.06 -1.53 -26.01
C ASP A 346 38.48 -1.66 -24.59
N MET A 347 37.15 -1.72 -24.46
CA MET A 347 36.51 -2.29 -23.27
C MET A 347 35.37 -3.26 -23.62
N SER A 348 35.69 -4.56 -23.76
CA SER A 348 34.76 -5.56 -24.29
C SER A 348 33.49 -5.76 -23.45
N ALA A 349 33.57 -5.74 -22.12
CA ALA A 349 32.40 -6.00 -21.26
C ALA A 349 31.34 -4.90 -21.32
N TRP A 350 31.70 -3.66 -21.68
CA TRP A 350 30.74 -2.56 -21.80
C TRP A 350 29.94 -2.59 -23.09
N ASN A 351 30.45 -3.28 -24.12
CA ASN A 351 29.80 -3.41 -25.42
C ASN A 351 28.83 -4.58 -25.49
N ASP A 352 28.69 -5.34 -24.41
CA ASP A 352 27.89 -6.55 -24.43
C ASP A 352 26.39 -6.22 -24.30
N PRO A 353 25.56 -6.52 -25.31
CA PRO A 353 24.11 -6.26 -25.26
C PRO A 353 23.39 -7.07 -24.17
N ALA A 354 24.06 -8.06 -23.58
CA ALA A 354 23.56 -8.77 -22.41
C ALA A 354 23.60 -7.93 -21.12
N VAL A 355 24.35 -6.83 -21.06
CA VAL A 355 24.33 -5.92 -19.91
C VAL A 355 22.97 -5.20 -19.84
N LYS A 356 22.20 -5.45 -18.77
CA LYS A 356 20.85 -4.90 -18.56
C LYS A 356 20.77 -3.81 -17.50
N ALA A 357 21.69 -3.83 -16.54
CA ALA A 357 21.79 -2.81 -15.51
C ALA A 357 23.25 -2.48 -15.23
N LEU A 358 23.51 -1.22 -14.90
CA LEU A 358 24.82 -0.73 -14.49
C LEU A 358 24.67 0.10 -13.22
N CYS A 359 25.62 -0.03 -12.30
CA CYS A 359 25.77 0.91 -11.19
C CYS A 359 27.23 1.04 -10.77
N THR A 360 27.53 2.12 -10.07
CA THR A 360 28.85 2.36 -9.50
C THR A 360 28.75 2.22 -7.99
N ALA A 361 29.57 1.33 -7.43
CA ALA A 361 29.69 1.19 -5.99
C ALA A 361 30.42 2.42 -5.40
N PRO A 362 30.28 2.72 -4.09
CA PRO A 362 30.91 3.91 -3.51
C PRO A 362 32.45 3.84 -3.49
N ASP A 363 33.03 2.64 -3.68
CA ASP A 363 34.45 2.43 -3.90
C ASP A 363 34.91 2.77 -5.34
N GLY A 364 34.00 3.19 -6.22
CA GLY A 364 34.26 3.55 -7.61
C GLY A 364 34.23 2.38 -8.59
N CYS A 365 34.06 1.13 -8.12
CA CYS A 365 33.97 -0.02 -9.00
C CYS A 365 32.64 -0.03 -9.78
N SER A 366 32.73 -0.30 -11.09
CA SER A 366 31.55 -0.50 -11.93
C SER A 366 31.01 -1.92 -11.80
N TRP A 367 29.72 -2.03 -11.54
CA TRP A 367 28.98 -3.29 -11.45
C TRP A 367 27.96 -3.39 -12.57
N ALA A 368 27.68 -4.62 -12.99
CA ALA A 368 26.75 -4.90 -14.07
C ALA A 368 25.87 -6.11 -13.78
N ALA A 369 24.63 -6.04 -14.30
CA ALA A 369 23.76 -7.20 -14.48
C ALA A 369 23.85 -7.69 -15.92
N TYR A 370 24.28 -8.93 -16.09
CA TYR A 370 24.43 -9.61 -17.37
C TYR A 370 23.32 -10.65 -17.52
N TRP A 371 22.52 -10.56 -18.59
CA TRP A 371 21.47 -11.53 -18.92
C TRP A 371 21.91 -12.44 -20.07
N ASN A 372 22.00 -13.73 -19.80
CA ASN A 372 22.31 -14.71 -20.84
C ASN A 372 21.02 -15.31 -21.41
N GLU A 373 20.70 -14.97 -22.66
CA GLU A 373 19.49 -15.48 -23.33
C GLU A 373 19.52 -17.00 -23.55
N ALA A 374 20.70 -17.61 -23.72
CA ALA A 374 20.82 -19.04 -24.00
C ALA A 374 20.55 -19.90 -22.75
N THR A 375 20.99 -19.44 -21.58
CA THR A 375 20.84 -20.16 -20.30
C THR A 375 19.71 -19.60 -19.44
N THR A 376 19.10 -18.48 -19.84
CA THR A 376 18.00 -17.80 -19.12
C THR A 376 18.35 -17.46 -17.67
N ASP A 377 19.61 -17.12 -17.41
CA ASP A 377 20.11 -16.72 -16.10
C ASP A 377 20.70 -15.30 -16.15
N CYS A 378 20.71 -14.66 -14.98
CA CYS A 378 21.34 -13.37 -14.78
C CYS A 378 22.55 -13.51 -13.86
N GLN A 379 23.66 -12.88 -14.24
CA GLN A 379 24.87 -12.78 -13.45
C GLN A 379 25.08 -11.33 -13.03
N LEU A 380 25.34 -11.11 -11.75
CA LEU A 380 25.77 -9.81 -11.24
C LEU A 380 27.24 -9.87 -10.88
N GLY A 381 28.00 -8.87 -11.32
CA GLY A 381 29.45 -8.89 -11.18
C GLY A 381 30.11 -7.54 -11.41
N VAL A 382 31.43 -7.52 -11.19
CA VAL A 382 32.28 -6.34 -11.37
C VAL A 382 32.79 -6.30 -12.80
N ILE A 383 32.76 -5.13 -13.42
CA ILE A 383 33.54 -4.85 -14.63
C ILE A 383 34.90 -4.31 -14.18
N GLY A 384 35.96 -5.09 -14.38
CA GLY A 384 37.31 -4.68 -14.04
C GLY A 384 37.84 -3.56 -14.94
N GLU A 385 38.92 -2.91 -14.50
CA GLU A 385 39.65 -1.92 -15.31
C GLU A 385 40.17 -2.50 -16.63
N ASP A 386 40.41 -3.81 -16.67
CA ASP A 386 40.74 -4.58 -17.86
C ASP A 386 39.55 -4.79 -18.82
N GLY A 387 38.40 -4.19 -18.53
CA GLY A 387 37.18 -4.30 -19.32
C GLY A 387 36.58 -5.70 -19.33
N ARG A 388 36.93 -6.55 -18.35
CA ARG A 388 36.41 -7.92 -18.21
C ARG A 388 35.37 -8.00 -17.10
N PHE A 389 34.29 -8.74 -17.38
CA PHE A 389 33.25 -9.03 -16.40
C PHE A 389 33.66 -10.19 -15.49
N ARG A 390 33.50 -10.04 -14.18
CA ARG A 390 33.72 -11.09 -13.18
C ARG A 390 32.45 -11.30 -12.37
N SER A 391 31.80 -12.43 -12.59
CA SER A 391 30.54 -12.80 -11.91
C SER A 391 30.75 -13.02 -10.41
N HIS A 392 29.79 -12.56 -9.61
CA HIS A 392 29.73 -12.72 -8.16
C HIS A 392 28.44 -13.40 -7.70
N TRP A 393 27.28 -13.00 -8.25
CA TRP A 393 25.97 -13.57 -7.91
C TRP A 393 25.25 -14.08 -9.14
N HIS A 394 24.45 -15.12 -8.97
CA HIS A 394 23.68 -15.76 -10.04
C HIS A 394 22.20 -15.79 -9.67
N PHE A 395 21.33 -15.50 -10.64
CA PHE A 395 19.90 -15.42 -10.49
C PHE A 395 19.22 -16.20 -11.62
N GLY A 396 18.14 -16.92 -11.29
CA GLY A 396 17.30 -17.60 -12.28
C GLY A 396 16.27 -16.68 -12.95
N GLU A 397 16.43 -15.37 -12.85
CA GLU A 397 15.55 -14.36 -13.42
C GLU A 397 16.35 -13.09 -13.74
N ARG A 398 15.76 -12.19 -14.52
CA ARG A 398 16.41 -10.94 -14.92
C ARG A 398 16.49 -9.96 -13.75
N ILE A 399 17.63 -9.29 -13.61
CA ILE A 399 17.78 -8.11 -12.76
C ILE A 399 17.62 -6.85 -13.62
N GLU A 400 16.66 -6.01 -13.26
CA GLU A 400 16.31 -4.81 -14.03
C GLU A 400 17.13 -3.60 -13.60
N ALA A 401 17.34 -3.43 -12.30
CA ALA A 401 18.18 -2.37 -11.76
C ALA A 401 18.85 -2.80 -10.47
N MET A 402 19.94 -2.12 -10.12
CA MET A 402 20.65 -2.31 -8.87
C MET A 402 21.24 -1.01 -8.35
N THR A 403 21.48 -0.95 -7.03
CA THR A 403 22.13 0.19 -6.38
C THR A 403 22.91 -0.26 -5.15
N TRP A 404 23.91 0.52 -4.76
CA TRP A 404 24.72 0.27 -3.57
C TRP A 404 24.31 1.19 -2.43
N ALA A 405 24.29 0.64 -1.22
CA ALA A 405 24.28 1.46 -0.01
C ALA A 405 25.62 2.19 0.15
N SER A 406 25.58 3.28 0.91
CA SER A 406 26.76 4.10 1.21
C SER A 406 27.85 3.35 2.00
N ASP A 407 27.50 2.22 2.63
CA ASP A 407 28.44 1.36 3.36
C ASP A 407 29.43 0.60 2.45
N SER A 408 29.23 0.59 1.13
CA SER A 408 30.02 -0.18 0.15
C SER A 408 30.02 -1.70 0.37
N VAL A 409 29.13 -2.20 1.22
CA VAL A 409 29.00 -3.62 1.58
C VAL A 409 27.66 -4.15 1.13
N THR A 410 26.60 -3.37 1.28
CA THR A 410 25.23 -3.76 0.96
C THR A 410 24.84 -3.25 -0.43
N ALA A 411 24.31 -4.14 -1.27
CA ALA A 411 23.69 -3.75 -2.53
C ALA A 411 22.26 -4.27 -2.61
N TYR A 412 21.44 -3.61 -3.42
CA TYR A 412 20.07 -3.98 -3.68
C TYR A 412 19.86 -4.18 -5.16
N ALA A 413 19.06 -5.18 -5.51
CA ALA A 413 18.71 -5.49 -6.88
C ALA A 413 17.22 -5.77 -7.00
N VAL A 414 16.60 -5.34 -8.10
CA VAL A 414 15.17 -5.55 -8.35
C VAL A 414 14.96 -6.49 -9.52
N ALA A 415 14.06 -7.46 -9.33
CA ALA A 415 13.73 -8.46 -10.32
C ALA A 415 12.24 -8.38 -10.68
N PRO A 416 11.90 -7.98 -11.92
CA PRO A 416 10.52 -7.69 -12.32
C PRO A 416 9.66 -8.94 -12.45
N ASP A 417 10.23 -10.09 -12.81
CA ASP A 417 9.46 -11.30 -13.14
C ASP A 417 8.83 -11.93 -11.89
N SER A 418 9.59 -12.00 -10.79
CA SER A 418 9.09 -12.41 -9.48
C SER A 418 8.52 -11.25 -8.65
N GLY A 419 8.80 -10.00 -9.04
CA GLY A 419 8.48 -8.82 -8.23
C GLY A 419 9.32 -8.74 -6.96
N THR A 420 10.53 -9.31 -6.97
CA THR A 420 11.38 -9.43 -5.78
C THR A 420 12.40 -8.31 -5.69
N VAL A 421 12.58 -7.80 -4.47
CA VAL A 421 13.71 -6.95 -4.10
C VAL A 421 14.72 -7.81 -3.33
N PHE A 422 15.96 -7.84 -3.81
CA PHE A 422 17.05 -8.59 -3.20
C PHE A 422 17.99 -7.66 -2.41
N VAL A 423 18.53 -8.18 -1.30
CA VAL A 423 19.68 -7.64 -0.58
C VAL A 423 20.87 -8.54 -0.83
N LEU A 424 21.98 -7.93 -1.23
CA LEU A 424 23.26 -8.54 -1.56
C LEU A 424 24.30 -8.01 -0.56
N GLN A 425 25.22 -8.87 -0.16
CA GLN A 425 26.32 -8.53 0.74
C GLN A 425 27.64 -8.83 0.03
N LYS A 426 28.49 -7.81 -0.14
CA LYS A 426 29.79 -7.94 -0.82
C LYS A 426 30.62 -9.02 -0.12
N GLY A 427 31.04 -10.03 -0.89
CA GLY A 427 31.80 -11.18 -0.38
C GLY A 427 30.94 -12.37 0.08
N ALA A 428 29.62 -12.24 0.18
CA ALA A 428 28.71 -13.36 0.40
C ALA A 428 28.13 -13.84 -0.94
N SER A 429 28.07 -15.16 -1.16
CA SER A 429 27.39 -15.74 -2.33
C SER A 429 25.88 -15.85 -2.13
N ILE A 430 25.42 -15.88 -0.87
CA ILE A 430 24.00 -15.99 -0.52
C ILE A 430 23.31 -14.64 -0.70
N VAL A 431 22.17 -14.67 -1.41
CA VAL A 431 21.29 -13.53 -1.63
C VAL A 431 20.07 -13.65 -0.73
N ARG A 432 19.66 -12.54 -0.09
CA ARG A 432 18.45 -12.49 0.75
C ARG A 432 17.34 -11.74 0.01
N ARG A 433 16.11 -12.23 0.11
CA ARG A 433 14.93 -11.44 -0.29
C ARG A 433 14.62 -10.40 0.78
N LEU A 434 14.59 -9.12 0.40
CA LEU A 434 14.12 -8.03 1.25
C LEU A 434 12.59 -8.01 1.30
N ALA A 435 11.98 -7.91 0.12
CA ALA A 435 10.55 -7.70 -0.05
C ALA A 435 10.07 -8.32 -1.37
N SER A 436 8.76 -8.43 -1.54
CA SER A 436 8.13 -8.86 -2.78
C SER A 436 6.86 -8.06 -3.03
N MET A 437 6.67 -7.61 -4.26
CA MET A 437 5.47 -6.93 -4.72
C MET A 437 4.52 -7.92 -5.40
N PRO A 438 3.21 -7.88 -5.09
CA PRO A 438 2.23 -8.63 -5.84
C PRO A 438 2.26 -8.25 -7.33
N LYS A 439 2.06 -9.23 -8.23
CA LYS A 439 2.07 -9.00 -9.69
C LYS A 439 1.06 -7.94 -10.16
N GLY A 440 -0.01 -7.71 -9.40
CA GLY A 440 -1.02 -6.70 -9.70
C GLY A 440 -0.62 -5.26 -9.34
N SER A 441 0.48 -5.05 -8.62
CA SER A 441 0.94 -3.73 -8.17
C SER A 441 1.79 -2.99 -9.20
N GLY A 442 2.10 -3.63 -10.34
CA GLY A 442 3.08 -3.15 -11.32
C GLY A 442 4.41 -3.90 -11.25
N ARG A 443 5.28 -3.65 -12.22
CA ARG A 443 6.59 -4.30 -12.37
C ARG A 443 7.69 -3.43 -11.78
N LEU A 444 8.55 -4.02 -10.95
CA LEU A 444 9.74 -3.33 -10.45
C LEU A 444 10.63 -2.89 -11.63
N SER A 445 11.17 -1.67 -11.58
CA SER A 445 12.01 -1.16 -12.67
C SER A 445 13.24 -0.41 -12.17
N GLY A 446 13.15 0.89 -11.88
CA GLY A 446 14.25 1.68 -11.34
C GLY A 446 14.43 1.46 -9.84
N VAL A 447 15.64 1.69 -9.32
CA VAL A 447 15.93 1.58 -7.88
C VAL A 447 16.90 2.68 -7.41
N ALA A 448 16.65 3.26 -6.24
CA ALA A 448 17.59 4.16 -5.57
C ALA A 448 17.42 4.11 -4.04
N LEU A 449 18.39 4.62 -3.29
CA LEU A 449 18.33 4.73 -1.83
C LEU A 449 18.18 6.19 -1.42
N ASP A 450 17.38 6.43 -0.38
CA ASP A 450 17.37 7.72 0.31
C ASP A 450 18.45 7.81 1.40
N ASN A 451 18.60 9.01 1.96
CA ASN A 451 19.61 9.31 2.98
C ASN A 451 19.38 8.57 4.31
N CYS A 452 18.21 7.96 4.51
CA CYS A 452 17.88 7.16 5.70
C CYS A 452 18.03 5.65 5.44
N GLY A 453 18.54 5.24 4.27
CA GLY A 453 18.69 3.84 3.90
C GLY A 453 17.41 3.16 3.42
N GLY A 454 16.33 3.92 3.18
CA GLY A 454 15.11 3.39 2.57
C GLY A 454 15.29 3.13 1.09
N LEU A 455 14.84 1.97 0.62
CA LEU A 455 14.94 1.57 -0.77
C LEU A 455 13.71 2.00 -1.54
N TRP A 456 13.91 2.79 -2.58
CA TRP A 456 12.86 3.25 -3.48
C TRP A 456 12.92 2.50 -4.80
N THR A 457 11.77 2.10 -5.33
CA THR A 457 11.63 1.49 -6.66
C THR A 457 10.44 2.03 -7.41
N THR A 458 10.55 2.16 -8.73
CA THR A 458 9.39 2.45 -9.58
C THR A 458 8.57 1.19 -9.82
N LEU A 459 7.26 1.38 -10.01
CA LEU A 459 6.30 0.34 -10.40
C LEU A 459 5.77 0.65 -11.80
N LYS A 460 6.43 0.09 -12.82
CA LYS A 460 6.00 0.19 -14.22
C LYS A 460 4.63 -0.46 -14.39
N ASP A 461 3.69 0.22 -15.02
CA ASP A 461 2.27 -0.14 -15.13
C ASP A 461 1.50 -0.09 -13.80
N GLY A 462 2.18 0.22 -12.69
CA GLY A 462 1.59 0.44 -11.36
C GLY A 462 1.44 1.93 -11.00
N TRP A 463 1.85 2.84 -11.89
CA TRP A 463 1.65 4.29 -11.76
C TRP A 463 2.19 4.86 -10.45
N SER A 464 3.30 4.32 -9.93
CA SER A 464 3.77 4.71 -8.61
C SER A 464 5.26 4.46 -8.40
N VAL A 465 5.80 5.11 -7.37
CA VAL A 465 7.04 4.72 -6.72
C VAL A 465 6.73 4.23 -5.31
N VAL A 466 7.46 3.23 -4.84
CA VAL A 466 7.27 2.64 -3.52
C VAL A 466 8.60 2.66 -2.76
N ARG A 467 8.54 2.92 -1.46
CA ARG A 467 9.64 2.86 -0.52
C ARG A 467 9.49 1.62 0.36
N PHE A 468 10.61 0.92 0.55
CA PHE A 468 10.77 -0.16 1.52
C PHE A 468 11.72 0.28 2.63
N THR A 469 11.37 -0.06 3.86
CA THR A 469 12.26 0.04 5.02
C THR A 469 13.29 -1.10 5.04
N GLY A 470 14.31 -1.01 5.89
CA GLY A 470 15.40 -2.00 5.94
C GLY A 470 14.98 -3.41 6.36
N ASP A 471 13.80 -3.56 6.97
CA ASP A 471 13.16 -4.84 7.28
C ASP A 471 12.32 -5.40 6.12
N GLY A 472 12.11 -4.63 5.04
CA GLY A 472 11.34 -5.00 3.86
C GLY A 472 9.86 -4.63 3.92
N SER A 473 9.42 -3.91 4.94
CA SER A 473 8.06 -3.37 5.01
C SER A 473 7.87 -2.21 4.02
N VAL A 474 6.69 -2.08 3.42
CA VAL A 474 6.33 -0.89 2.63
C VAL A 474 5.89 0.19 3.61
N ASP A 475 6.52 1.36 3.56
CA ASP A 475 6.16 2.48 4.41
C ASP A 475 5.69 3.71 3.63
N ARG A 476 5.99 3.80 2.33
CA ARG A 476 5.52 4.88 1.46
C ARG A 476 5.22 4.39 0.05
N LEU A 477 4.11 4.84 -0.50
CA LEU A 477 3.72 4.62 -1.90
C LEU A 477 3.20 5.95 -2.47
N VAL A 478 3.84 6.43 -3.52
CA VAL A 478 3.55 7.72 -4.16
C VAL A 478 2.98 7.45 -5.54
N SER A 479 1.73 7.85 -5.76
CA SER A 479 1.11 7.76 -7.08
C SER A 479 1.70 8.81 -8.02
N LEU A 480 1.95 8.40 -9.26
CA LEU A 480 2.50 9.23 -10.31
C LEU A 480 1.48 9.37 -11.45
N PRO A 481 1.38 10.55 -12.08
CA PRO A 481 0.55 10.77 -13.26
C PRO A 481 1.22 10.27 -14.55
N VAL A 482 1.94 9.13 -14.44
CA VAL A 482 2.60 8.42 -15.53
C VAL A 482 2.38 6.93 -15.36
N ALA A 483 2.00 6.25 -16.44
CA ALA A 483 1.68 4.83 -16.38
C ALA A 483 2.90 3.95 -16.15
N ALA A 484 4.02 4.33 -16.75
CA ALA A 484 5.22 3.52 -16.81
C ALA A 484 6.45 4.29 -16.31
N PRO A 485 6.59 4.54 -15.00
CA PRO A 485 7.83 5.07 -14.43
C PRO A 485 8.97 4.04 -14.55
N THR A 486 10.13 4.46 -15.03
CA THR A 486 11.23 3.57 -15.46
C THR A 486 12.49 3.65 -14.60
N GLY A 487 12.82 4.84 -14.11
CA GLY A 487 14.07 5.10 -13.39
C GLY A 487 13.84 6.16 -12.32
N LEU A 488 14.67 6.15 -11.28
CA LEU A 488 14.62 7.17 -10.25
C LEU A 488 16.01 7.54 -9.71
N ALA A 489 16.16 8.78 -9.27
CA ALA A 489 17.38 9.27 -8.64
C ALA A 489 17.07 10.32 -7.57
N PHE A 490 17.82 10.29 -6.48
CA PHE A 490 17.80 11.37 -5.49
C PHE A 490 18.80 12.46 -5.86
N VAL A 491 18.35 13.71 -5.78
CA VAL A 491 19.16 14.90 -6.00
C VAL A 491 19.21 15.71 -4.71
N ALA A 492 20.41 16.10 -4.30
CA ALA A 492 20.58 16.99 -3.16
C ALA A 492 20.22 18.43 -3.55
N GLU A 493 19.13 18.97 -2.99
CA GLU A 493 18.74 20.37 -3.19
C GLU A 493 18.83 21.17 -1.88
N ALA A 494 18.83 22.51 -2.01
CA ALA A 494 18.89 23.43 -0.87
C ALA A 494 17.75 23.23 0.15
N ASN A 495 16.58 22.75 -0.31
CA ASN A 495 15.39 22.52 0.53
C ASN A 495 15.23 21.06 0.97
N GLY A 496 16.27 20.24 0.81
CA GLY A 496 16.26 18.80 1.10
C GLY A 496 16.39 17.94 -0.16
N PRO A 497 16.58 16.62 -0.01
CA PRO A 497 16.70 15.73 -1.15
C PRO A 497 15.37 15.64 -1.91
N ALA A 498 15.41 15.81 -3.24
CA ALA A 498 14.27 15.65 -4.13
C ALA A 498 14.39 14.35 -4.93
N LEU A 499 13.27 13.67 -5.15
CA LEU A 499 13.21 12.47 -5.96
C LEU A 499 12.85 12.83 -7.40
N TYR A 500 13.65 12.37 -8.35
CA TYR A 500 13.40 12.55 -9.77
C TYR A 500 13.07 11.21 -10.41
N VAL A 501 12.09 11.19 -11.31
CA VAL A 501 11.57 9.97 -11.94
C VAL A 501 11.50 10.15 -13.45
N THR A 502 12.07 9.21 -14.20
CA THR A 502 11.90 9.10 -15.66
C THR A 502 10.71 8.20 -15.99
N SER A 503 10.14 8.35 -17.18
CA SER A 503 8.98 7.56 -17.60
C SER A 503 9.01 7.15 -19.07
N ASP A 504 8.29 6.08 -19.37
CA ASP A 504 8.07 5.54 -20.70
C ASP A 504 6.78 6.12 -21.29
N ARG A 505 6.87 6.58 -22.54
CA ARG A 505 5.71 7.00 -23.35
C ARG A 505 5.42 6.00 -24.46
N HIS A 506 6.37 5.14 -24.79
CA HIS A 506 6.29 4.19 -25.88
C HIS A 506 5.32 3.05 -25.55
N LEU A 507 4.57 2.58 -26.57
CA LEU A 507 3.56 1.51 -26.48
C LEU A 507 2.42 1.77 -25.47
N GLN A 508 2.23 3.00 -25.02
CA GLN A 508 1.08 3.39 -24.19
C GLN A 508 -0.16 3.56 -25.06
N SER A 509 -1.32 3.11 -24.57
CA SER A 509 -2.60 3.34 -25.26
C SER A 509 -2.94 4.82 -25.28
N LEU A 510 -3.73 5.26 -26.26
CA LEU A 510 -4.25 6.64 -26.32
C LEU A 510 -5.01 7.03 -25.05
N GLU A 511 -5.77 6.09 -24.48
CA GLU A 511 -6.47 6.28 -23.21
C GLU A 511 -5.51 6.49 -22.03
N SER A 512 -4.45 5.68 -21.93
CA SER A 512 -3.38 5.82 -20.93
C SER A 512 -2.69 7.18 -21.05
N LEU A 513 -2.33 7.61 -22.26
CA LEU A 513 -1.67 8.90 -22.48
C LEU A 513 -2.60 10.10 -22.19
N THR A 514 -3.91 9.92 -22.28
CA THR A 514 -4.89 10.95 -21.95
C THR A 514 -4.99 11.15 -20.43
N SER A 515 -4.95 10.05 -19.66
CA SER A 515 -4.96 10.08 -18.19
C SER A 515 -3.57 10.29 -17.57
N ALA A 516 -2.49 10.07 -18.33
CA ALA A 516 -1.09 10.30 -17.96
C ALA A 516 -0.38 11.27 -18.91
N PRO A 517 -0.77 12.55 -18.96
CA PRO A 517 -0.28 13.51 -19.94
C PRO A 517 1.24 13.78 -19.85
N TRP A 518 1.85 13.50 -18.69
CA TRP A 518 3.29 13.72 -18.48
C TRP A 518 4.15 12.50 -18.82
N SER A 519 3.58 11.44 -19.42
CA SER A 519 4.35 10.27 -19.85
C SER A 519 5.45 10.67 -20.83
N GLY A 520 6.67 10.20 -20.56
CA GLY A 520 7.89 10.56 -21.28
C GLY A 520 8.61 11.79 -20.71
N ARG A 521 8.06 12.49 -19.72
CA ARG A 521 8.75 13.62 -19.07
C ARG A 521 9.57 13.16 -17.87
N LEU A 522 10.59 13.97 -17.55
CA LEU A 522 11.27 13.92 -16.26
C LEU A 522 10.36 14.58 -15.22
N LEU A 523 10.05 13.85 -14.15
CA LEU A 523 9.21 14.31 -13.05
C LEU A 523 10.05 14.60 -11.83
N LYS A 524 9.72 15.66 -11.10
CA LYS A 524 10.17 15.90 -9.74
C LYS A 524 9.05 15.53 -8.78
N VAL A 525 9.37 14.72 -7.78
CA VAL A 525 8.48 14.31 -6.70
C VAL A 525 9.00 14.96 -5.41
N ARG A 526 8.22 15.91 -4.88
CA ARG A 526 8.53 16.53 -3.58
C ARG A 526 8.05 15.61 -2.47
N LEU A 527 8.98 14.89 -1.88
CA LEU A 527 8.71 14.05 -0.73
C LEU A 527 8.58 14.94 0.52
N GLY A 528 7.47 14.79 1.26
CA GLY A 528 7.40 15.33 2.61
C GLY A 528 8.51 14.76 3.49
N ARG A 529 8.81 15.42 4.63
CA ARG A 529 9.90 15.07 5.56
C ARG A 529 10.01 13.54 5.71
N LEU A 530 11.19 12.99 5.40
CA LEU A 530 11.49 11.58 5.62
C LEU A 530 11.82 11.45 7.12
N ASP A 531 10.94 10.79 7.89
CA ASP A 531 11.17 10.56 9.30
C ASP A 531 12.39 9.63 9.46
N SER A 532 13.39 10.07 10.21
CA SER A 532 14.54 9.23 10.57
C SER A 532 14.08 8.13 11.52
N VAL A 533 14.30 6.87 11.16
CA VAL A 533 14.20 5.76 12.11
C VAL A 533 15.41 5.92 13.06
N ASP A 534 15.13 6.24 14.32
CA ASP A 534 16.14 6.41 15.36
C ASP A 534 17.07 5.19 15.46
N ALA A 535 18.34 5.40 15.16
CA ALA A 535 19.43 4.53 15.58
C ALA A 535 19.73 4.79 17.07
N SER A 536 18.82 4.41 17.97
CA SER A 536 19.09 4.38 19.41
C SER A 536 18.80 2.99 19.96
N GLY A 537 19.82 2.13 19.92
CA GLY A 537 19.70 0.75 20.39
C GLY A 537 20.99 -0.06 20.35
N SER A 538 22.14 0.55 20.67
CA SER A 538 23.31 -0.23 21.10
C SER A 538 24.02 0.50 22.24
N GLY A 539 23.76 0.02 23.45
CA GLY A 539 24.33 0.49 24.70
C GLY A 539 24.16 -0.61 25.74
N TYR A 540 24.68 -1.80 25.43
CA TYR A 540 25.03 -2.77 26.46
C TYR A 540 26.45 -2.44 26.92
N ALA A 541 26.55 -1.84 28.10
CA ALA A 541 27.67 -1.94 29.03
C ALA A 541 27.06 -2.08 30.42
#